data_AF-A0A4R6J370-F1
#
_entry.id   AF-A0A4R6J370-F1
#
_cell.length_a   1.000
_cell.length_b   1.000
_cell.length_c   1.000
_cell.angle_alpha   90.00
_cell.angle_beta   90.00
_cell.angle_gamma   90.00
#
_symmetry.space_group_name_H-M   'P 1'
#
loop_
_entity.id
_entity.type
_entity.pdbx_description
1 polymer ?
#
loop_
_entity_poly.entity_id
_entity_poly.type
_entity_poly.pdbx_seq_one_letter_code
_entity_poly.pdbx_strand_id
1 'polypeptide(L)'
;MSIEKTWKDIDEQPDEVLASLLKPRVLHHLQTKSPLATIKKNMLINSIWALLIALGYLLIIIYFPFWQTRLCIGILFLFTVWAAYSTLLEYRNIRLSVPDNSLLEELERNYQNINRWIQQQKRAGIFIYPISAAGGFMLGGTVGAGKSVDEIMSKPVMWIALVIVTAILVPCGFYLAKWLTHRAFGRHLEVLKQNIEDLKK
;
A
#
# COMPACT_ATOMS: atom_id res chain seq x y z
N MET A 1 -57.81 33.27 -17.73
CA MET A 1 -56.61 33.20 -16.86
C MET A 1 -55.48 33.86 -17.63
N SER A 2 -54.88 34.94 -17.09
CA SER A 2 -53.83 35.68 -17.81
C SER A 2 -52.53 34.88 -17.81
N ILE A 3 -51.91 34.78 -18.98
CA ILE A 3 -50.63 34.10 -19.22
C ILE A 3 -49.54 34.71 -18.32
N GLU A 4 -49.66 35.99 -17.95
CA GLU A 4 -48.78 36.68 -17.00
C GLU A 4 -48.85 36.10 -15.58
N LYS A 5 -50.00 35.57 -15.14
CA LYS A 5 -50.08 34.88 -13.83
C LYS A 5 -49.31 33.56 -13.86
N THR A 6 -49.40 32.82 -14.97
CA THR A 6 -48.70 31.54 -15.13
C THR A 6 -47.19 31.72 -15.19
N TRP A 7 -46.69 32.78 -15.83
CA TRP A 7 -45.25 33.08 -15.83
C TRP A 7 -44.73 33.56 -14.47
N LYS A 8 -45.55 34.32 -13.74
CA LYS A 8 -45.16 34.83 -12.41
C LYS A 8 -45.10 33.72 -11.35
N ASP A 9 -45.95 32.70 -11.45
CA ASP A 9 -45.91 31.51 -10.58
C ASP A 9 -44.71 30.59 -10.87
N ILE A 10 -44.12 30.65 -12.07
CA ILE A 10 -42.93 29.86 -12.45
C ILE A 10 -41.63 30.50 -11.92
N ASP A 11 -41.55 31.84 -11.92
CA ASP A 11 -40.41 32.60 -11.38
C ASP A 11 -40.35 32.62 -9.85
N GLU A 12 -41.42 32.26 -9.14
CA GLU A 12 -41.44 32.14 -7.67
C GLU A 12 -41.16 30.71 -7.15
N GLN A 13 -41.03 29.71 -8.03
CA GLN A 13 -40.57 28.35 -7.67
C GLN A 13 -39.15 27.93 -8.12
N PRO A 14 -38.16 28.83 -8.34
CA PRO A 14 -36.81 28.40 -8.61
C PRO A 14 -36.17 28.06 -7.26
N ASP A 15 -35.92 26.77 -7.05
CA ASP A 15 -34.74 26.21 -6.36
C ASP A 15 -35.07 25.04 -5.45
N GLU A 16 -36.28 24.88 -4.89
CA GLU A 16 -36.55 23.74 -4.00
C GLU A 16 -36.61 22.41 -4.74
N VAL A 17 -37.24 22.36 -5.91
CA VAL A 17 -37.34 21.13 -6.72
C VAL A 17 -35.98 20.78 -7.34
N LEU A 18 -35.26 21.79 -7.86
CA LEU A 18 -33.90 21.62 -8.40
C LEU A 18 -32.89 21.25 -7.30
N ALA A 19 -32.99 21.81 -6.09
CA ALA A 19 -32.18 21.43 -4.94
C ALA A 19 -32.53 20.03 -4.39
N SER A 20 -33.80 19.61 -4.50
CA SER A 20 -34.23 18.26 -4.15
C SER A 20 -33.74 17.19 -5.15
N LEU A 21 -33.62 17.57 -6.44
CA LEU A 21 -33.07 16.74 -7.52
C LEU A 21 -31.54 16.72 -7.54
N LEU A 22 -30.90 17.83 -7.16
CA LEU A 22 -29.47 17.94 -6.90
C LEU A 22 -29.08 17.22 -5.61
N LYS A 23 -29.54 15.97 -5.37
CA LYS A 23 -29.33 15.17 -4.14
C LYS A 23 -27.99 15.48 -3.45
N PRO A 24 -27.93 16.49 -2.55
CA PRO A 24 -26.66 16.93 -2.00
C PRO A 24 -26.19 15.87 -1.03
N ARG A 25 -27.11 15.07 -0.48
CA ARG A 25 -26.83 13.95 0.43
C ARG A 25 -25.90 12.88 -0.16
N VAL A 26 -26.00 12.56 -1.46
CA VAL A 26 -25.13 11.54 -2.07
C VAL A 26 -23.74 12.13 -2.32
N LEU A 27 -23.69 13.36 -2.86
CA LEU A 27 -22.44 14.08 -3.13
C LEU A 27 -21.69 14.47 -1.85
N HIS A 28 -22.40 14.86 -0.80
CA HIS A 28 -21.82 15.27 0.48
C HIS A 28 -21.28 14.07 1.28
N HIS A 29 -21.84 12.87 1.08
CA HIS A 29 -21.30 11.62 1.63
C HIS A 29 -20.10 11.09 0.83
N LEU A 30 -20.03 11.39 -0.47
CA LEU A 30 -18.84 11.16 -1.31
C LEU A 30 -17.71 12.18 -0.99
N GLN A 31 -18.05 13.37 -0.49
CA GLN A 31 -17.13 14.47 -0.17
C GLN A 31 -16.44 14.37 1.19
N THR A 32 -16.84 13.48 2.10
CA THR A 32 -16.12 13.31 3.38
C THR A 32 -14.81 12.57 3.15
N LYS A 33 -13.79 13.30 2.69
CA LYS A 33 -12.42 12.88 2.33
C LYS A 33 -12.37 11.83 1.22
N SER A 34 -12.08 12.24 -0.01
CA SER A 34 -11.98 11.30 -1.15
C SER A 34 -11.06 10.11 -0.78
N PRO A 35 -11.62 8.90 -0.61
CA PRO A 35 -10.85 7.74 -0.16
C PRO A 35 -9.72 7.41 -1.13
N LEU A 36 -9.94 7.69 -2.42
CA LEU A 36 -8.94 7.56 -3.49
C LEU A 36 -7.72 8.49 -3.29
N ALA A 37 -7.93 9.78 -2.96
CA ALA A 37 -6.79 10.67 -2.69
C ALA A 37 -6.05 10.28 -1.40
N THR A 38 -6.75 9.72 -0.41
CA THR A 38 -6.10 9.20 0.80
C THR A 38 -5.25 7.98 0.50
N ILE A 39 -5.75 7.04 -0.30
CA ILE A 39 -4.98 5.88 -0.78
C ILE A 39 -3.75 6.36 -1.58
N LYS A 40 -3.92 7.33 -2.47
CA LYS A 40 -2.84 7.91 -3.26
C LYS A 40 -1.77 8.59 -2.39
N LYS A 41 -2.17 9.33 -1.35
CA LYS A 41 -1.26 9.91 -0.36
C LYS A 41 -0.51 8.82 0.42
N ASN A 42 -1.21 7.77 0.85
CA ASN A 42 -0.61 6.65 1.57
C ASN A 42 0.41 5.90 0.69
N MET A 43 0.14 5.72 -0.61
CA MET A 43 1.11 5.15 -1.57
C MET A 43 2.39 5.98 -1.66
N LEU A 44 2.27 7.32 -1.72
CA LEU A 44 3.43 8.20 -1.78
C LEU A 44 4.27 8.14 -0.49
N ILE A 45 3.62 8.18 0.68
CA ILE A 45 4.28 8.03 1.98
C ILE A 45 5.00 6.66 2.05
N ASN A 46 4.35 5.60 1.58
CA ASN A 46 4.93 4.26 1.59
C ASN A 46 6.16 4.16 0.67
N SER A 47 6.14 4.80 -0.49
CA SER A 47 7.31 4.90 -1.38
C SER A 47 8.46 5.68 -0.76
N ILE A 48 8.19 6.77 -0.02
CA ILE A 48 9.24 7.52 0.70
C ILE A 48 9.88 6.62 1.77
N TRP A 49 9.07 5.92 2.57
CA TRP A 49 9.59 4.97 3.56
C TRP A 49 10.40 3.85 2.92
N ALA A 50 9.95 3.30 1.80
CA ALA A 50 10.69 2.28 1.07
C ALA A 50 12.04 2.80 0.56
N LEU A 51 12.09 4.05 0.08
CA LEU A 51 13.34 4.69 -0.33
C LEU A 51 14.31 4.89 0.84
N LEU A 52 13.81 5.32 2.00
CA LEU A 52 14.61 5.47 3.22
C LEU A 52 15.20 4.12 3.69
N ILE A 53 14.39 3.05 3.66
CA ILE A 53 14.84 1.70 4.00
C ILE A 53 15.91 1.22 3.01
N ALA A 54 15.70 1.46 1.71
CA ALA A 54 16.67 1.11 0.67
C ALA A 54 18.02 1.83 0.88
N LEU A 55 18.00 3.10 1.29
CA LEU A 55 19.20 3.85 1.66
C LEU A 55 19.90 3.21 2.88
N GLY A 56 19.13 2.79 3.88
CA GLY A 56 19.65 2.03 5.03
C GLY A 56 20.37 0.74 4.63
N TYR A 57 19.81 -0.02 3.68
CA TYR A 57 20.46 -1.22 3.14
C TYR A 57 21.77 -0.91 2.41
N LEU A 58 21.83 0.19 1.65
CA LEU A 58 23.06 0.65 1.01
C LEU A 58 24.17 0.93 2.04
N LEU A 59 23.83 1.61 3.14
CA LEU A 59 24.79 1.87 4.23
C LEU A 59 25.31 0.57 4.85
N ILE A 60 24.43 -0.41 5.07
CA ILE A 60 24.80 -1.72 5.59
C ILE A 60 25.76 -2.45 4.64
N ILE A 61 25.48 -2.43 3.32
CA ILE A 61 26.34 -3.08 2.31
C ILE A 61 27.75 -2.48 2.29
N ILE A 62 27.87 -1.15 2.46
CA ILE A 62 29.15 -0.45 2.48
C ILE A 62 29.92 -0.75 3.77
N TYR A 63 29.24 -0.70 4.93
CA TYR A 63 29.88 -0.85 6.24
C TYR A 63 30.30 -2.29 6.54
N PHE A 64 29.50 -3.30 6.14
CA PHE A 64 29.78 -4.70 6.43
C PHE A 64 30.50 -5.38 5.25
N PRO A 65 31.74 -5.86 5.42
CA PRO A 65 32.52 -6.43 4.31
C PRO A 65 32.18 -7.88 3.95
N PHE A 66 31.24 -8.53 4.66
CA PHE A 66 30.93 -9.95 4.47
C PHE A 66 30.06 -10.19 3.24
N TRP A 67 30.49 -11.10 2.36
CA TRP A 67 29.79 -11.35 1.09
C TRP A 67 28.40 -11.98 1.29
N GLN A 68 28.23 -12.86 2.29
CA GLN A 68 26.95 -13.50 2.62
C GLN A 68 25.92 -12.46 3.04
N THR A 69 26.32 -11.56 3.96
CA THR A 69 25.47 -10.45 4.41
C THR A 69 25.14 -9.51 3.25
N ARG A 70 26.13 -9.16 2.41
CA ARG A 70 25.91 -8.32 1.22
C ARG A 70 24.96 -8.96 0.22
N LEU A 71 25.01 -10.27 0.04
CA LEU A 71 24.11 -10.98 -0.87
C LEU A 71 22.67 -10.93 -0.34
N CYS A 72 22.45 -11.29 0.93
CA CYS A 72 21.11 -11.24 1.53
C CYS A 72 20.55 -9.81 1.52
N ILE A 73 21.30 -8.84 2.02
CA ILE A 73 20.89 -7.43 2.07
C ILE A 73 20.74 -6.85 0.65
N GLY A 74 21.55 -7.28 -0.30
CA GLY A 74 21.45 -6.90 -1.71
C GLY A 74 20.15 -7.39 -2.36
N ILE A 75 19.72 -8.62 -2.08
CA ILE A 75 18.42 -9.12 -2.53
C ILE A 75 17.28 -8.29 -1.91
N LEU A 76 17.37 -7.99 -0.61
CA LEU A 76 16.38 -7.14 0.07
C LEU A 76 16.34 -5.73 -0.54
N PHE A 77 17.50 -5.16 -0.84
CA PHE A 77 17.62 -3.86 -1.51
C PHE A 77 16.90 -3.88 -2.86
N LEU A 78 17.20 -4.85 -3.73
CA LEU A 78 16.54 -4.98 -5.04
C LEU A 78 15.03 -5.14 -4.89
N PHE A 79 14.58 -5.96 -3.94
CA PHE A 79 13.16 -6.12 -3.67
C PHE A 79 12.51 -4.81 -3.20
N THR A 80 13.14 -4.06 -2.29
CA THR A 80 12.60 -2.78 -1.82
C THR A 80 12.55 -1.72 -2.92
N VAL A 81 13.57 -1.66 -3.79
CA VAL A 81 13.57 -0.76 -4.94
C VAL A 81 12.47 -1.13 -5.93
N TRP A 82 12.32 -2.42 -6.24
CA TRP A 82 11.23 -2.92 -7.08
C TRP A 82 9.85 -2.62 -6.48
N ALA A 83 9.67 -2.84 -5.17
CA ALA A 83 8.42 -2.57 -4.48
C ALA A 83 8.09 -1.06 -4.47
N ALA A 84 9.08 -0.21 -4.25
CA ALA A 84 8.93 1.25 -4.32
C ALA A 84 8.58 1.71 -5.74
N TYR A 85 9.28 1.19 -6.75
CA TYR A 85 9.01 1.49 -8.16
C TYR A 85 7.61 1.04 -8.58
N SER A 86 7.20 -0.18 -8.23
CA SER A 86 5.86 -0.70 -8.47
C SER A 86 4.78 0.18 -7.82
N THR A 87 5.00 0.62 -6.57
CA THR A 87 4.09 1.54 -5.87
C THR A 87 3.99 2.89 -6.56
N LEU A 88 5.11 3.45 -7.06
CA LEU A 88 5.14 4.71 -7.79
C LEU A 88 4.44 4.62 -9.15
N LEU A 89 4.61 3.50 -9.85
CA LEU A 89 3.92 3.25 -11.12
C LEU A 89 2.41 3.19 -10.91
N GLU A 90 1.95 2.48 -9.88
CA GLU A 90 0.53 2.41 -9.53
C GLU A 90 -0.01 3.78 -9.10
N TYR A 91 0.74 4.54 -8.29
CA TYR A 91 0.42 5.92 -7.93
C TYR A 91 0.21 6.83 -9.16
N ARG A 92 1.05 6.68 -10.19
CA ARG A 92 0.95 7.45 -11.45
C ARG A 92 -0.23 7.00 -12.30
N ASN A 93 -0.58 5.71 -12.27
CA ASN A 93 -1.69 5.14 -13.03
C ASN A 93 -3.06 5.46 -12.43
N ILE A 94 -3.14 5.80 -11.14
CA ILE A 94 -4.36 6.32 -10.52
C ILE A 94 -4.64 7.73 -11.09
N ARG A 95 -5.48 7.75 -12.12
CA ARG A 95 -6.09 8.97 -12.65
C ARG A 95 -7.12 9.47 -11.64
N LEU A 96 -6.99 10.75 -11.29
CA LEU A 96 -7.94 11.48 -10.43
C LEU A 96 -8.95 12.28 -11.27
N SER A 97 -8.81 12.26 -12.59
CA SER A 97 -9.53 13.11 -13.51
C SER A 97 -10.36 12.23 -14.42
N VAL A 98 -11.68 12.39 -14.28
CA VAL A 98 -12.75 11.64 -14.95
C VAL A 98 -12.75 12.01 -16.44
N PRO A 99 -12.41 11.10 -17.37
CA PRO A 99 -12.64 11.31 -18.79
C PRO A 99 -13.90 10.56 -19.20
N ASP A 100 -15.02 11.26 -19.48
CA ASP A 100 -16.30 10.83 -20.12
C ASP A 100 -16.97 9.49 -19.73
N ASN A 101 -16.34 8.65 -18.91
CA ASN A 101 -16.84 7.37 -18.43
C ASN A 101 -17.62 7.58 -17.13
N SER A 102 -18.55 6.65 -16.85
CA SER A 102 -19.29 6.61 -15.59
C SER A 102 -18.29 6.54 -14.42
N LEU A 103 -18.39 7.50 -13.48
CA LEU A 103 -17.63 7.56 -12.24
C LEU A 103 -17.53 6.20 -11.52
N LEU A 104 -18.59 5.39 -11.62
CA LEU A 104 -18.64 4.04 -11.07
C LEU A 104 -17.56 3.12 -11.65
N GLU A 105 -17.39 3.13 -12.97
CA GLU A 105 -16.46 2.27 -13.69
C GLU A 105 -14.99 2.62 -13.34
N GLU A 106 -14.70 3.91 -13.15
CA GLU A 106 -13.37 4.36 -12.74
C GLU A 106 -13.04 3.98 -11.28
N LEU A 107 -14.02 4.08 -10.37
CA LEU A 107 -13.85 3.65 -8.98
C LEU A 107 -13.62 2.14 -8.88
N GLU A 108 -14.38 1.33 -9.63
CA GLU A 108 -14.18 -0.12 -9.69
C GLU A 108 -12.81 -0.51 -10.26
N ARG A 109 -12.38 0.13 -11.34
CA ARG A 109 -11.08 -0.12 -11.95
C ARG A 109 -9.95 0.16 -10.96
N ASN A 110 -10.00 1.32 -10.28
CA ASN A 110 -9.00 1.68 -9.28
C ASN A 110 -9.01 0.71 -8.09
N TYR A 111 -10.18 0.32 -7.58
CA TYR A 111 -10.31 -0.67 -6.51
C TYR A 111 -9.66 -2.01 -6.88
N GLN A 112 -9.98 -2.55 -8.07
CA GLN A 112 -9.43 -3.82 -8.53
C GLN A 112 -7.91 -3.77 -8.72
N ASN A 113 -7.40 -2.68 -9.29
CA ASN A 113 -5.96 -2.51 -9.51
C ASN A 113 -5.19 -2.45 -8.19
N ILE A 114 -5.64 -1.63 -7.23
CA ILE A 114 -5.01 -1.52 -5.90
C ILE A 114 -5.05 -2.87 -5.17
N ASN A 115 -6.18 -3.59 -5.23
CA ASN A 115 -6.30 -4.89 -4.57
C ASN A 115 -5.38 -5.94 -5.21
N ARG A 116 -5.30 -5.99 -6.55
CA ARG A 116 -4.37 -6.88 -7.26
C ARG A 116 -2.92 -6.57 -6.90
N TRP A 117 -2.54 -5.29 -6.88
CA TRP A 117 -1.21 -4.84 -6.48
C TRP A 117 -0.86 -5.30 -5.05
N ILE A 118 -1.78 -5.12 -4.09
CA ILE A 118 -1.59 -5.60 -2.71
C ILE A 118 -1.32 -7.11 -2.66
N GLN A 119 -2.06 -7.91 -3.43
CA GLN A 119 -1.89 -9.36 -3.45
C GLN A 119 -0.55 -9.78 -4.09
N GLN A 120 -0.10 -9.06 -5.12
CA GLN A 120 1.21 -9.30 -5.73
C GLN A 120 2.35 -9.05 -4.72
N GLN A 121 2.29 -7.93 -3.99
CA GLN A 121 3.27 -7.61 -2.95
C GLN A 121 3.31 -8.68 -1.84
N LYS A 122 2.15 -9.15 -1.38
CA LYS A 122 2.05 -10.22 -0.38
C LYS A 122 2.68 -11.53 -0.85
N ARG A 123 2.43 -11.92 -2.10
CA ARG A 123 3.00 -13.15 -2.68
C ARG A 123 4.52 -13.04 -2.82
N ALA A 124 5.02 -11.90 -3.31
CA ALA A 124 6.45 -11.66 -3.40
C ALA A 124 7.12 -11.68 -2.02
N GLY A 125 6.46 -11.14 -0.99
CA GLY A 125 6.93 -11.15 0.39
C GLY A 125 7.20 -12.55 0.96
N ILE A 126 6.43 -13.57 0.58
CA ILE A 126 6.60 -14.95 1.06
C ILE A 126 8.01 -15.49 0.72
N PHE A 127 8.54 -15.16 -0.45
CA PHE A 127 9.89 -15.58 -0.86
C PHE A 127 10.99 -14.74 -0.23
N ILE A 128 10.68 -13.47 0.08
CA ILE A 128 11.66 -12.52 0.61
C ILE A 128 11.83 -12.64 2.12
N TYR A 129 10.78 -13.00 2.87
CA TYR A 129 10.87 -13.09 4.34
C TYR A 129 11.92 -14.09 4.85
N PRO A 130 12.09 -15.29 4.29
CA PRO A 130 13.17 -16.19 4.69
C PRO A 130 14.57 -15.59 4.47
N ILE A 131 14.76 -14.89 3.35
CA ILE A 131 16.03 -14.20 3.03
C ILE A 131 16.26 -13.05 4.00
N SER A 132 15.20 -12.31 4.34
CA SER A 132 15.25 -11.23 5.33
C SER A 132 15.62 -11.74 6.72
N ALA A 133 15.01 -12.84 7.16
CA ALA A 133 15.31 -13.47 8.44
C ALA A 133 16.76 -13.95 8.49
N ALA A 134 17.25 -14.60 7.43
CA ALA A 134 18.63 -15.05 7.33
C ALA A 134 19.63 -13.88 7.33
N GLY A 135 19.38 -12.86 6.51
CA GLY A 135 20.23 -11.66 6.45
C GLY A 135 20.27 -10.91 7.78
N GLY A 136 19.12 -10.76 8.44
CA GLY A 136 19.02 -10.14 9.76
C GLY A 136 19.72 -10.96 10.85
N PHE A 137 19.59 -12.29 10.82
CA PHE A 137 20.29 -13.19 11.75
C PHE A 137 21.81 -13.11 11.58
N MET A 138 22.32 -13.15 10.35
CA MET A 138 23.75 -13.02 10.07
C MET A 138 24.27 -11.64 10.50
N LEU A 139 23.57 -10.56 10.15
CA LEU A 139 23.93 -9.21 10.56
C LEU A 139 23.95 -9.07 12.09
N GLY A 140 22.87 -9.48 12.77
CA GLY A 140 22.76 -9.39 14.23
C GLY A 140 23.78 -10.29 14.94
N GLY A 141 24.03 -11.48 14.42
CA GLY A 141 25.04 -12.40 14.95
C GLY A 141 26.46 -11.85 14.82
N THR A 142 26.81 -11.27 13.68
CA THR A 142 28.15 -10.66 13.47
C THR A 142 28.37 -9.45 14.36
N VAL A 143 27.37 -8.56 14.47
CA VAL A 143 27.44 -7.38 15.35
C VAL A 143 27.49 -7.79 16.82
N GLY A 144 26.67 -8.74 17.25
CA GLY A 144 26.58 -9.16 18.65
C GLY A 144 27.76 -10.00 19.12
N ALA A 145 28.31 -10.87 18.27
CA ALA A 145 29.44 -11.72 18.61
C ALA A 145 30.80 -11.09 18.27
N GLY A 146 30.82 -10.00 17.46
CA GLY A 146 32.05 -9.38 16.97
C GLY A 146 32.88 -10.28 16.05
N LYS A 147 32.24 -11.28 15.43
CA LYS A 147 32.89 -12.31 14.60
C LYS A 147 32.39 -12.31 13.17
N SER A 148 33.17 -12.90 12.27
CA SER A 148 32.78 -13.10 10.88
C SER A 148 31.60 -14.06 10.75
N VAL A 149 30.84 -13.95 9.64
CA VAL A 149 29.71 -14.85 9.35
C VAL A 149 30.19 -16.30 9.30
N ASP A 150 31.34 -16.56 8.67
CA ASP A 150 31.90 -17.91 8.51
C ASP A 150 32.25 -18.56 9.86
N GLU A 151 32.85 -17.80 10.78
CA GLU A 151 33.15 -18.30 12.12
C GLU A 151 31.88 -18.63 12.91
N ILE A 152 30.84 -17.82 12.79
CA ILE A 152 29.58 -18.06 13.48
C ILE A 152 28.89 -19.30 12.90
N MET A 153 28.78 -19.36 11.57
CA MET A 153 28.09 -20.44 10.86
C MET A 153 28.89 -21.74 10.83
N SER A 154 30.17 -21.74 11.22
CA SER A 154 30.95 -22.97 11.42
C SER A 154 30.40 -23.85 12.55
N LYS A 155 29.65 -23.27 13.49
CA LYS A 155 29.08 -23.99 14.62
C LYS A 155 27.73 -24.62 14.23
N PRO A 156 27.54 -25.94 14.41
CA PRO A 156 26.29 -26.62 14.04
C PRO A 156 25.07 -26.06 14.79
N VAL A 157 25.27 -25.58 16.02
CA VAL A 157 24.22 -24.93 16.83
C VAL A 157 23.66 -23.69 16.13
N MET A 158 24.46 -22.96 15.36
CA MET A 158 24.02 -21.73 14.68
C MET A 158 23.08 -22.02 13.50
N TRP A 159 23.24 -23.16 12.83
CA TRP A 159 22.30 -23.59 11.79
C TRP A 159 20.93 -23.93 12.36
N ILE A 160 20.90 -24.61 13.52
CA ILE A 160 19.65 -24.92 14.23
C ILE A 160 18.98 -23.63 14.69
N ALA A 161 19.75 -22.70 15.27
CA ALA A 161 19.24 -21.40 15.69
C ALA A 161 18.66 -20.60 14.51
N LEU A 162 19.33 -20.61 13.35
CA LEU A 162 18.85 -19.96 12.14
C LEU A 162 17.49 -20.54 11.69
N VAL A 163 17.35 -21.86 11.67
CA VAL A 163 16.08 -22.51 11.29
C VAL A 163 14.95 -22.13 12.25
N ILE A 164 15.20 -22.15 13.55
CA ILE A 164 14.21 -21.77 14.57
C ILE A 164 13.81 -20.30 14.41
N VAL A 165 14.80 -19.41 14.26
CA VAL A 165 14.58 -17.98 14.10
C VAL A 165 13.79 -17.69 12.82
N THR A 166 14.13 -18.32 11.69
CA THR A 166 13.37 -18.17 10.44
C THR A 166 11.96 -18.72 10.57
N ALA A 167 11.77 -19.88 11.21
CA ALA A 167 10.45 -20.47 11.43
C ALA A 167 9.52 -19.58 12.28
N ILE A 168 10.08 -18.74 13.16
CA ILE A 168 9.32 -17.78 13.98
C ILE A 168 9.15 -16.43 13.26
N LEU A 169 10.23 -15.88 12.69
CA LEU A 169 10.23 -14.55 12.08
C LEU A 169 9.41 -14.50 10.79
N VAL A 170 9.43 -15.55 9.97
CA VAL A 170 8.68 -15.56 8.70
C VAL A 170 7.16 -15.45 8.94
N PRO A 171 6.51 -16.29 9.76
CA PRO A 171 5.08 -16.15 10.01
C PRO A 171 4.75 -14.85 10.75
N CYS A 172 5.62 -14.42 11.68
CA CYS A 172 5.45 -13.15 12.37
C CYS A 172 5.49 -11.97 11.40
N GLY A 173 6.49 -11.92 10.50
CA GLY A 173 6.63 -10.91 9.47
C GLY A 173 5.48 -10.90 8.48
N PHE A 174 4.99 -12.07 8.08
CA PHE A 174 3.81 -12.19 7.23
C PHE A 174 2.55 -11.61 7.90
N TYR A 175 2.32 -11.91 9.18
CA TYR A 175 1.19 -11.38 9.93
C TYR A 175 1.30 -9.85 10.10
N LEU A 176 2.49 -9.36 10.44
CA LEU A 176 2.76 -7.94 10.62
C LEU A 176 2.54 -7.16 9.32
N ALA A 177 3.02 -7.68 8.19
CA ALA A 177 2.82 -7.08 6.88
C ALA A 177 1.34 -7.07 6.47
N LYS A 178 0.60 -8.17 6.73
CA LYS A 178 -0.85 -8.21 6.52
C LYS A 178 -1.56 -7.13 7.34
N TRP A 179 -1.19 -6.98 8.61
CA TRP A 179 -1.78 -5.98 9.51
C TRP A 179 -1.46 -4.55 9.06
N LEU A 180 -0.20 -4.23 8.75
CA LEU A 180 0.23 -2.93 8.24
C LEU A 180 -0.50 -2.57 6.94
N THR A 181 -0.60 -3.52 6.01
CA THR A 181 -1.31 -3.32 4.74
C THR A 181 -2.79 -3.03 4.97
N HIS A 182 -3.44 -3.77 5.88
CA HIS A 182 -4.84 -3.54 6.22
C HIS A 182 -5.04 -2.17 6.88
N ARG A 183 -4.12 -1.73 7.75
CA ARG A 183 -4.18 -0.42 8.38
C ARG A 183 -3.96 0.72 7.38
N ALA A 184 -3.04 0.56 6.43
CA ALA A 184 -2.70 1.58 5.43
C ALA A 184 -3.74 1.69 4.30
N PHE A 185 -4.33 0.57 3.88
CA PHE A 185 -5.19 0.52 2.70
C PHE A 185 -6.58 -0.07 2.97
N GLY A 186 -6.69 -1.05 3.88
CA GLY A 186 -7.91 -1.84 4.09
C GLY A 186 -9.13 -1.00 4.44
N ARG A 187 -9.03 -0.12 5.44
CA ARG A 187 -10.15 0.75 5.85
C ARG A 187 -10.63 1.68 4.71
N HIS A 188 -9.71 2.18 3.88
CA HIS A 188 -10.07 3.06 2.77
C HIS A 188 -10.60 2.29 1.56
N LEU A 189 -10.11 1.08 1.32
CA LEU A 189 -10.63 0.17 0.30
C LEU A 189 -12.05 -0.31 0.63
N GLU A 190 -12.36 -0.52 1.91
CA GLU A 190 -13.69 -0.93 2.35
C GLU A 190 -14.72 0.19 2.18
N VAL A 191 -14.37 1.43 2.54
CA VAL A 191 -15.19 2.62 2.25
C VAL A 191 -15.36 2.83 0.74
N LEU A 192 -14.29 2.64 -0.04
CA LEU A 192 -14.37 2.73 -1.51
C LEU A 192 -15.32 1.67 -2.08
N LYS A 193 -15.30 0.45 -1.55
CA LYS A 193 -16.20 -0.64 -1.95
C LYS A 193 -17.65 -0.34 -1.60
N GLN A 194 -17.92 0.19 -0.41
CA GLN A 194 -19.27 0.61 0.00
C GLN A 194 -19.82 1.70 -0.93
N ASN A 195 -19.02 2.73 -1.25
CA ASN A 195 -19.42 3.79 -2.18
C ASN A 195 -19.77 3.26 -3.58
N ILE A 196 -19.04 2.25 -4.08
CA ILE A 196 -19.34 1.57 -5.35
C ILE A 196 -20.68 0.82 -5.27
N GLU A 197 -20.92 0.10 -4.17
CA GLU A 197 -22.17 -0.64 -3.97
C GLU A 197 -23.39 0.29 -3.84
N ASP A 198 -23.23 1.45 -3.20
CA ASP A 198 -24.29 2.45 -3.08
C ASP A 198 -24.60 3.16 -4.40
N LEU A 199 -23.61 3.37 -5.26
CA LEU A 199 -23.79 3.95 -6.61
C LEU A 199 -24.44 2.97 -7.61
N LYS A 200 -24.45 1.66 -7.30
CA LYS A 200 -25.12 0.63 -8.12
C LYS A 200 -26.60 0.45 -7.79
N LYS A 201 -27.06 0.96 -6.66
CA LYS A 201 -28.48 0.91 -6.23
C LYS A 201 -29.26 2.08 -6.80
#